data_AF-A0A2A7NEE0-F1
#
_entry.id   AF-A0A2A7NEE0-F1
#
_cell.length_a   1.000
_cell.length_b   1.000
_cell.length_c   1.000
_cell.angle_alpha   90.00
_cell.angle_beta   90.00
_cell.angle_gamma   90.00
#
_symmetry.space_group_name_H-M   'P 1'
#
loop_
_entity.id
_entity.type
_entity.pdbx_description
1 polymer ?
#
loop_
_entity_poly.entity_id
_entity_poly.type
_entity_poly.pdbx_seq_one_letter_code
_entity_poly.pdbx_strand_id
1 'polypeptide(L)'
;MAEYRLDDLARISGVSPRNIRAYRERGLLDPPRRQGRTAYYDDYHLSQLNTITQLLRKGYTSAHIAEFFERMREGHDLAAILGIQQAILGRQAPEASAEPRAAVLKVDVDSDEVRRLVSYGLAEVVDDTVTLTDPAMAEIVVRSTDHLRDVRMILRVFESAAGSVDELAAMLVAALEEAVAARYGPGYVPKDGETDEVARLVRDYRDLGVAVVTHQLAKSMRGHMASGRLRDLDSV
;
A
#
# COMPACT_ATOMS: atom_id res chain seq x y z
N MET A 1 10.84 -16.20 2.33
CA MET A 1 11.88 -15.31 1.79
C MET A 1 12.95 -16.18 1.18
N ALA A 2 13.29 -15.93 -0.08
CA ALA A 2 14.44 -16.57 -0.70
C ALA A 2 15.72 -15.90 -0.16
N GLU A 3 16.76 -16.71 0.10
CA GLU A 3 18.07 -16.20 0.51
C GLU A 3 19.06 -16.28 -0.66
N TYR A 4 19.68 -15.15 -0.96
CA TYR A 4 20.63 -14.99 -2.05
C TYR A 4 22.05 -14.77 -1.50
N ARG A 5 23.02 -15.44 -2.11
CA ARG A 5 24.42 -15.01 -2.00
C ARG A 5 24.67 -13.84 -2.94
N LEU A 6 25.76 -13.11 -2.70
CA LEU A 6 26.10 -11.92 -3.48
C LEU A 6 26.13 -12.19 -5.00
N ASP A 7 26.68 -13.33 -5.42
CA ASP A 7 26.80 -13.68 -6.84
C ASP A 7 25.44 -14.01 -7.47
N ASP A 8 24.55 -14.66 -6.72
CA ASP A 8 23.18 -14.94 -7.16
C ASP A 8 22.37 -13.63 -7.26
N LEU A 9 22.49 -12.76 -6.25
CA LEU A 9 21.84 -11.45 -6.25
C LEU A 9 22.32 -10.59 -7.42
N ALA A 10 23.62 -10.62 -7.72
CA ALA A 10 24.19 -9.90 -8.86
C ALA A 10 23.64 -10.39 -10.19
N ARG A 11 23.55 -11.72 -10.36
CA ARG A 11 22.99 -12.32 -11.58
C ARG A 11 21.52 -11.97 -11.76
N ILE A 12 20.72 -12.01 -10.69
CA ILE A 12 19.27 -11.78 -10.76
C ILE A 12 18.94 -10.29 -10.92
N SER A 13 19.65 -9.40 -10.22
CA SER A 13 19.43 -7.94 -10.31
C SER A 13 20.06 -7.30 -11.55
N GLY A 14 20.99 -7.99 -12.22
CA GLY A 14 21.81 -7.41 -13.29
C GLY A 14 22.82 -6.36 -12.80
N VAL A 15 23.00 -6.21 -11.48
CA VAL A 15 23.97 -5.27 -10.87
C VAL A 15 25.25 -6.03 -10.53
N SER A 16 26.41 -5.49 -10.92
CA SER A 16 27.69 -6.16 -10.65
C SER A 16 27.97 -6.30 -9.14
N PRO A 17 28.66 -7.36 -8.68
CA PRO A 17 29.02 -7.53 -7.27
C PRO A 17 29.82 -6.34 -6.69
N ARG A 18 30.59 -5.64 -7.54
CA ARG A 18 31.32 -4.43 -7.18
C ARG A 18 30.37 -3.28 -6.84
N ASN A 19 29.34 -3.06 -7.66
CA ASN A 19 28.36 -2.00 -7.44
C ASN A 19 27.47 -2.30 -6.24
N ILE A 20 27.09 -3.56 -6.02
CA ILE A 20 26.31 -3.95 -4.82
C ILE A 20 27.08 -3.60 -3.54
N ARG A 21 28.40 -3.89 -3.49
CA ARG A 21 29.25 -3.50 -2.35
C ARG A 21 29.32 -1.98 -2.19
N ALA A 22 29.50 -1.25 -3.28
CA ALA A 22 29.56 0.21 -3.27
C ALA A 22 28.25 0.86 -2.82
N TYR A 23 27.09 0.30 -3.19
CA TYR A 23 25.79 0.76 -2.73
C TYR A 23 25.60 0.53 -1.24
N ARG A 24 26.00 -0.63 -0.74
CA ARG A 24 25.97 -0.91 0.71
C ARG A 24 26.86 0.05 1.50
N GLU A 25 28.08 0.31 1.02
CA GLU A 25 29.01 1.25 1.68
C GLU A 25 28.49 2.70 1.72
N ARG A 26 27.59 3.05 0.81
CA ARG A 26 26.99 4.38 0.67
C ARG A 26 25.59 4.49 1.28
N GLY A 27 25.13 3.47 2.01
CA GLY A 27 23.79 3.47 2.63
C GLY A 27 22.62 3.27 1.67
N LEU A 28 22.88 3.00 0.38
CA LEU A 28 21.84 2.75 -0.63
C LEU A 28 21.21 1.36 -0.53
N LEU A 29 21.91 0.41 0.09
CA LEU A 29 21.47 -0.96 0.24
C LEU A 29 21.59 -1.36 1.71
N ASP A 30 20.55 -2.02 2.21
CA ASP A 30 20.52 -2.46 3.60
C ASP A 30 21.64 -3.47 3.91
N PRO A 31 22.09 -3.50 5.18
CA PRO A 31 23.11 -4.44 5.59
C PRO A 31 22.58 -5.87 5.50
N PRO A 32 23.29 -6.79 4.82
CA PRO A 32 22.85 -8.17 4.70
C PRO A 32 22.93 -8.91 6.03
N ARG A 33 22.10 -9.94 6.19
CA ARG A 33 22.19 -10.87 7.31
C ARG A 33 23.52 -11.62 7.22
N ARG A 34 24.30 -11.58 8.30
CA ARG A 34 25.57 -12.31 8.38
C ARG A 34 25.37 -13.61 9.14
N GLN A 35 25.84 -14.71 8.55
CA GLN A 35 25.94 -16.00 9.22
C GLN A 35 27.36 -16.52 9.00
N GLY A 36 28.19 -16.41 10.04
CA GLY A 36 29.63 -16.63 9.95
C GLY A 36 30.31 -15.62 9.03
N ARG A 37 31.11 -16.10 8.06
CA ARG A 37 31.82 -15.26 7.08
C ARG A 37 30.98 -14.95 5.82
N THR A 38 29.76 -15.49 5.75
CA THR A 38 28.90 -15.39 4.57
C THR A 38 27.79 -14.37 4.80
N ALA A 39 27.61 -13.48 3.83
CA ALA A 39 26.53 -12.51 3.79
C ALA A 39 25.37 -13.07 2.95
N TYR A 40 24.18 -13.07 3.53
CA TYR A 40 22.94 -13.48 2.90
C TYR A 40 22.06 -12.26 2.68
N TYR A 41 21.57 -12.14 1.45
CA TYR A 41 20.62 -11.14 1.00
C TYR A 41 19.28 -11.83 0.79
N ASP A 42 18.22 -11.07 0.67
CA ASP A 42 16.87 -11.58 0.48
C ASP A 42 16.13 -10.81 -0.62
N ASP A 43 14.85 -11.14 -0.80
CA ASP A 43 13.97 -10.50 -1.77
C ASP A 43 13.87 -8.98 -1.58
N TYR A 44 14.04 -8.48 -0.35
CA TYR A 44 14.02 -7.05 -0.06
C TYR A 44 15.25 -6.35 -0.65
N HIS A 45 16.43 -6.95 -0.49
CA HIS A 45 17.66 -6.43 -1.11
C HIS A 45 17.58 -6.43 -2.64
N LEU A 46 16.92 -7.43 -3.24
CA LEU A 46 16.69 -7.47 -4.69
C LEU A 46 15.78 -6.33 -5.15
N SER A 47 14.72 -6.05 -4.40
CA SER A 47 13.82 -4.92 -4.65
C SER A 47 14.53 -3.56 -4.55
N GLN A 48 15.37 -3.38 -3.53
CA GLN A 48 16.22 -2.19 -3.39
C GLN A 48 17.13 -1.99 -4.61
N LEU A 49 17.82 -3.05 -5.07
CA LEU A 49 18.69 -2.97 -6.25
C LEU A 49 17.95 -2.63 -7.54
N ASN A 50 16.75 -3.18 -7.73
CA ASN A 50 15.90 -2.85 -8.87
C ASN A 50 15.45 -1.39 -8.85
N THR A 51 15.10 -0.87 -7.66
CA THR A 51 14.68 0.52 -7.46
C THR A 51 15.83 1.49 -7.73
N ILE A 52 17.02 1.22 -7.17
CA ILE A 52 18.24 2.00 -7.44
C ILE A 52 18.52 2.04 -8.95
N THR A 53 18.43 0.89 -9.63
CA THR A 53 18.68 0.81 -11.07
C THR A 53 17.68 1.64 -11.88
N GLN A 54 16.40 1.63 -11.52
CA GLN A 54 15.38 2.43 -12.19
C GLN A 54 15.58 3.93 -11.97
N LEU A 55 15.91 4.35 -10.75
CA LEU A 55 16.15 5.76 -10.43
C LEU A 55 17.40 6.30 -11.12
N LEU A 56 18.48 5.51 -11.18
CA LEU A 56 19.67 5.88 -11.94
C LEU A 56 19.37 6.02 -13.44
N ARG A 57 18.53 5.14 -14.01
CA ARG A 57 18.08 5.26 -15.42
C ARG A 57 17.26 6.52 -15.68
N LYS A 58 16.53 7.02 -14.68
CA LYS A 58 15.77 8.28 -14.74
C LYS A 58 16.64 9.53 -14.52
N GLY A 59 17.95 9.37 -14.34
CA GLY A 59 18.89 10.50 -14.21
C GLY A 59 19.13 10.98 -12.77
N TYR A 60 18.61 10.29 -11.76
CA TYR A 60 18.90 10.62 -10.37
C TYR A 60 20.34 10.22 -10.01
N THR A 61 20.99 11.01 -9.16
CA THR A 61 22.34 10.73 -8.70
C THR A 61 22.31 9.73 -7.55
N SER A 62 23.38 8.95 -7.37
CA SER A 62 23.48 8.02 -6.24
C SER A 62 23.41 8.71 -4.87
N ALA A 63 23.80 9.99 -4.78
CA ALA A 63 23.74 10.77 -3.55
C ALA A 63 22.29 11.09 -3.15
N HIS A 64 21.47 11.57 -4.10
CA HIS A 64 20.04 11.84 -3.83
C HIS A 64 19.26 10.56 -3.51
N ILE A 65 19.61 9.45 -4.19
CA ILE A 65 18.97 8.17 -3.90
C ILE A 65 19.35 7.68 -2.49
N ALA A 66 20.62 7.83 -2.08
CA ALA A 66 21.06 7.46 -0.73
C ALA A 66 20.32 8.27 0.35
N GLU A 67 20.18 9.57 0.17
CA GLU A 67 19.44 10.45 1.09
C GLU A 67 17.97 10.06 1.20
N PHE A 68 17.34 9.67 0.09
CA PHE A 68 15.96 9.17 0.07
C PHE A 68 15.81 7.86 0.87
N PHE A 69 16.74 6.90 0.71
CA PHE A 69 16.71 5.65 1.46
C PHE A 69 17.00 5.84 2.95
N GLU A 70 17.90 6.75 3.32
CA GLU A 70 18.17 7.09 4.73
C GLU A 70 16.93 7.72 5.39
N ARG A 71 16.27 8.69 4.75
CA ARG A 71 15.01 9.26 5.27
C ARG A 71 13.89 8.24 5.35
N MET A 72 13.83 7.31 4.40
CA MET A 72 12.89 6.18 4.46
C MET A 72 13.21 5.30 5.66
N ARG A 73 14.49 5.05 5.97
CA ARG A 73 14.98 4.28 7.13
C ARG A 73 14.73 4.94 8.47
N GLU A 74 14.78 6.25 8.53
CA GLU A 74 14.32 6.99 9.71
C GLU A 74 12.80 6.79 9.92
N GLY A 75 12.05 6.44 8.87
CA GLY A 75 10.67 5.97 8.92
C GLY A 75 10.47 4.44 8.74
N HIS A 76 11.51 3.60 8.85
CA HIS A 76 11.49 2.19 8.37
C HIS A 76 10.57 1.21 9.10
N ASP A 77 9.86 1.63 10.15
CA ASP A 77 8.75 0.80 10.64
C ASP A 77 7.63 0.74 9.59
N LEU A 78 7.49 1.77 8.75
CA LEU A 78 6.45 1.84 7.73
C LEU A 78 6.68 0.90 6.54
N ALA A 79 7.93 0.62 6.15
CA ALA A 79 8.24 -0.30 5.06
C ALA A 79 8.01 -1.78 5.44
N ALA A 80 8.27 -2.17 6.69
CA ALA A 80 7.93 -3.49 7.22
C ALA A 80 6.41 -3.70 7.29
N ILE A 81 5.68 -2.61 7.56
CA ILE A 81 4.22 -2.55 7.51
C ILE A 81 3.70 -2.65 6.06
N LEU A 82 4.36 -2.00 5.10
CA LEU A 82 4.01 -2.04 3.68
C LEU A 82 4.36 -3.39 3.01
N GLY A 83 5.44 -4.06 3.42
CA GLY A 83 5.76 -5.42 2.96
C GLY A 83 4.73 -6.45 3.42
N ILE A 84 4.15 -6.22 4.60
CA ILE A 84 3.03 -6.98 5.14
C ILE A 84 1.72 -6.63 4.43
N GLN A 85 1.53 -5.38 4.00
CA GLN A 85 0.39 -4.99 3.14
C GLN A 85 0.45 -5.67 1.78
N GLN A 86 1.62 -5.86 1.16
CA GLN A 86 1.70 -6.56 -0.14
C GLN A 86 1.28 -8.04 -0.06
N ALA A 87 1.53 -8.71 1.07
CA ALA A 87 1.14 -10.10 1.29
C ALA A 87 -0.34 -10.26 1.69
N ILE A 88 -0.98 -9.21 2.21
CA ILE A 88 -2.37 -9.23 2.70
C ILE A 88 -3.35 -8.51 1.75
N LEU A 89 -2.90 -7.51 0.99
CA LEU A 89 -3.76 -6.61 0.19
C LEU A 89 -3.53 -6.67 -1.32
N GLY A 90 -2.63 -7.52 -1.81
CA GLY A 90 -2.51 -7.81 -3.24
C GLY A 90 -2.21 -6.58 -4.12
N ARG A 91 -0.91 -6.32 -4.32
CA ARG A 91 -0.33 -5.53 -5.43
C ARG A 91 -0.90 -4.10 -5.64
N GLN A 92 -0.14 -3.08 -5.22
CA GLN A 92 -0.17 -1.78 -5.90
C GLN A 92 0.60 -1.90 -7.22
N ALA A 93 -0.07 -1.71 -8.35
CA ALA A 93 0.62 -1.45 -9.62
C ALA A 93 1.10 0.01 -9.66
N PRO A 94 2.28 0.28 -10.22
CA PRO A 94 2.77 1.64 -10.42
C PRO A 94 1.92 2.37 -11.46
N GLU A 95 1.75 3.68 -11.27
CA GLU A 95 1.14 4.58 -12.24
C GLU A 95 1.76 4.41 -13.63
N ALA A 96 1.00 3.81 -14.54
CA ALA A 96 1.25 3.82 -15.96
C ALA A 96 -0.12 3.81 -16.65
N SER A 97 -0.57 5.01 -17.01
CA SER A 97 -1.41 5.31 -18.19
C SER A 97 -2.01 4.08 -18.89
N ALA A 98 -3.11 3.58 -18.34
CA ALA A 98 -4.11 2.80 -19.04
C ALA A 98 -5.43 3.33 -18.51
N GLU A 99 -6.34 3.70 -19.39
CA GLU A 99 -7.73 3.98 -19.03
C GLU A 99 -8.21 2.86 -18.08
N PRO A 100 -8.88 3.19 -16.96
CA PRO A 100 -9.34 2.20 -16.02
C PRO A 100 -10.25 1.25 -16.79
N ARG A 101 -9.74 0.04 -17.05
CA ARG A 101 -10.52 -0.98 -17.73
C ARG A 101 -11.57 -1.41 -16.72
N ALA A 102 -12.75 -0.82 -16.84
CA ALA A 102 -13.85 -1.02 -15.91
C ALA A 102 -14.07 -2.52 -15.73
N ALA A 103 -13.86 -3.00 -14.51
CA ALA A 103 -14.04 -4.41 -14.19
C ALA A 103 -15.53 -4.72 -14.20
N VAL A 104 -15.95 -5.37 -15.28
CA VAL A 104 -17.33 -5.81 -15.45
C VAL A 104 -17.62 -6.94 -14.46
N LEU A 105 -18.53 -6.68 -13.52
CA LEU A 105 -19.01 -7.69 -12.60
C LEU A 105 -20.02 -8.60 -13.29
N LYS A 106 -19.81 -9.92 -13.19
CA LYS A 106 -20.79 -10.93 -13.62
C LYS A 106 -21.83 -11.15 -12.53
N VAL A 107 -22.65 -10.15 -12.29
CA VAL A 107 -23.75 -10.18 -11.32
C VAL A 107 -25.02 -9.66 -11.98
N ASP A 108 -26.17 -10.05 -11.43
CA ASP A 108 -27.46 -9.53 -11.87
C ASP A 108 -27.56 -8.04 -11.51
N VAL A 109 -27.73 -7.18 -12.52
CA VAL A 109 -27.80 -5.72 -12.37
C VAL A 109 -28.99 -5.30 -11.49
N ASP A 110 -30.07 -6.07 -11.49
CA ASP A 110 -31.29 -5.78 -10.73
C ASP A 110 -31.25 -6.29 -9.28
N SER A 111 -30.17 -6.99 -8.90
CA SER A 111 -30.03 -7.57 -7.58
C SER A 111 -30.01 -6.52 -6.46
N ASP A 112 -30.46 -6.94 -5.27
CA ASP A 112 -30.41 -6.11 -4.05
C ASP A 112 -28.96 -5.74 -3.68
N GLU A 113 -27.99 -6.62 -3.98
CA GLU A 113 -26.57 -6.37 -3.79
C GLU A 113 -26.05 -5.23 -4.67
N VAL A 114 -26.38 -5.22 -5.97
CA VAL A 114 -25.95 -4.16 -6.89
C VAL A 114 -26.57 -2.82 -6.50
N ARG A 115 -27.87 -2.81 -6.19
CA ARG A 115 -28.56 -1.58 -5.73
C ARG A 115 -27.88 -0.98 -4.50
N ARG A 116 -27.42 -1.82 -3.56
CA ARG A 116 -26.67 -1.35 -2.39
C ARG A 116 -25.28 -0.83 -2.74
N LEU A 117 -24.50 -1.55 -3.56
CA LEU A 117 -23.18 -1.09 -4.00
C LEU A 117 -23.26 0.30 -4.65
N VAL A 118 -24.24 0.51 -5.53
CA VAL A 118 -24.47 1.81 -6.18
C VAL A 118 -24.86 2.87 -5.16
N SER A 119 -25.78 2.57 -4.24
CA SER A 119 -26.19 3.52 -3.20
C SER A 119 -25.04 3.96 -2.27
N TYR A 120 -24.03 3.10 -2.10
CA TYR A 120 -22.83 3.38 -1.32
C TYR A 120 -21.69 4.00 -2.15
N GLY A 121 -21.88 4.21 -3.46
CA GLY A 121 -20.84 4.72 -4.36
C GLY A 121 -19.69 3.74 -4.63
N LEU A 122 -19.89 2.45 -4.33
CA LEU A 122 -18.89 1.39 -4.53
C LEU A 122 -18.95 0.79 -5.94
N ALA A 123 -20.05 1.02 -6.66
CA ALA A 123 -20.23 0.61 -8.04
C ALA A 123 -21.05 1.63 -8.83
N GLU A 124 -20.91 1.58 -10.14
CA GLU A 124 -21.73 2.30 -11.10
C GLU A 124 -22.31 1.29 -12.11
N VAL A 125 -23.45 1.64 -12.72
CA VAL A 125 -24.04 0.88 -13.82
C VAL A 125 -23.91 1.71 -15.08
N VAL A 126 -23.12 1.21 -16.05
CA VAL A 126 -22.89 1.83 -17.35
C VAL A 126 -23.26 0.82 -18.42
N ASP A 127 -24.17 1.19 -19.33
CA ASP A 127 -24.63 0.30 -20.41
C ASP A 127 -25.03 -1.10 -19.92
N ASP A 128 -25.91 -1.15 -18.91
CA ASP A 128 -26.40 -2.39 -18.28
C ASP A 128 -25.31 -3.26 -17.63
N THR A 129 -24.15 -2.65 -17.38
CA THR A 129 -22.97 -3.34 -16.86
C THR A 129 -22.55 -2.74 -15.53
N VAL A 130 -22.38 -3.59 -14.51
CA VAL A 130 -21.95 -3.15 -13.18
C VAL A 130 -20.43 -3.08 -13.11
N THR A 131 -19.91 -1.93 -12.70
CA THR A 131 -18.47 -1.64 -12.59
C THR A 131 -18.13 -1.09 -11.22
N LEU A 132 -17.13 -1.66 -10.53
CA LEU A 132 -16.66 -1.11 -9.25
C LEU A 132 -15.92 0.21 -9.46
N THR A 133 -16.16 1.17 -8.57
CA THR A 133 -15.54 2.51 -8.62
C THR A 133 -14.07 2.50 -8.22
N ASP A 134 -13.70 1.60 -7.30
CA ASP A 134 -12.31 1.40 -6.89
C ASP A 134 -11.60 0.36 -7.78
N PRO A 135 -10.50 0.74 -8.45
CA PRO A 135 -9.78 -0.13 -9.36
C PRO A 135 -9.08 -1.30 -8.66
N ALA A 136 -8.70 -1.17 -7.39
CA ALA A 136 -8.09 -2.27 -6.63
C ALA A 136 -9.15 -3.32 -6.25
N MET A 137 -10.35 -2.90 -5.82
CA MET A 137 -11.47 -3.82 -5.61
C MET A 137 -11.85 -4.54 -6.90
N ALA A 138 -11.96 -3.79 -8.01
CA ALA A 138 -12.17 -4.31 -9.36
C ALA A 138 -11.18 -5.41 -9.74
N GLU A 139 -9.87 -5.19 -9.55
CA GLU A 139 -8.83 -6.16 -9.89
C GLU A 139 -8.93 -7.44 -9.05
N ILE A 140 -9.33 -7.34 -7.78
CA ILE A 140 -9.54 -8.50 -6.90
C ILE A 140 -10.74 -9.32 -7.38
N VAL A 141 -11.90 -8.67 -7.62
CA VAL A 141 -13.15 -9.37 -7.96
C VAL A 141 -13.07 -10.03 -9.34
N VAL A 142 -12.40 -9.42 -10.33
CA VAL A 142 -12.27 -10.00 -11.68
C VAL A 142 -11.46 -11.31 -11.70
N ARG A 143 -10.56 -11.50 -10.73
CA ARG A 143 -9.77 -12.73 -10.62
C ARG A 143 -10.55 -13.87 -9.96
N SER A 144 -11.70 -13.57 -9.35
CA SER A 144 -12.55 -14.55 -8.69
C SER A 144 -13.49 -15.24 -9.66
N THR A 145 -13.86 -16.47 -9.35
CA THR A 145 -14.89 -17.20 -10.10
C THR A 145 -16.31 -16.93 -9.58
N ASP A 146 -16.45 -16.39 -8.37
CA ASP A 146 -17.73 -16.14 -7.70
C ASP A 146 -17.84 -14.67 -7.29
N HIS A 147 -18.17 -13.83 -8.28
CA HIS A 147 -18.25 -12.38 -8.09
C HIS A 147 -19.35 -11.99 -7.09
N LEU A 148 -20.44 -12.76 -7.01
CA LEU A 148 -21.54 -12.48 -6.08
C LEU A 148 -21.09 -12.68 -4.62
N ARG A 149 -20.29 -13.72 -4.34
CA ARG A 149 -19.68 -13.92 -3.03
C ARG A 149 -18.77 -12.76 -2.63
N ASP A 150 -17.96 -12.25 -3.56
CA ASP A 150 -17.06 -11.13 -3.28
C ASP A 150 -17.84 -9.83 -3.04
N VAL A 151 -18.86 -9.56 -3.85
CA VAL A 151 -19.77 -8.42 -3.65
C VAL A 151 -20.43 -8.49 -2.27
N ARG A 152 -20.91 -9.65 -1.84
CA ARG A 152 -21.49 -9.84 -0.49
C ARG A 152 -20.47 -9.61 0.61
N MET A 153 -19.21 -10.00 0.40
CA MET A 153 -18.13 -9.75 1.35
C MET A 153 -17.82 -8.25 1.44
N ILE A 154 -17.73 -7.55 0.30
CA ILE A 154 -17.53 -6.10 0.24
C ILE A 154 -18.64 -5.38 1.02
N LEU A 155 -19.91 -5.67 0.70
CA LEU A 155 -21.05 -5.06 1.38
C LEU A 155 -21.01 -5.30 2.89
N ARG A 156 -20.76 -6.54 3.32
CA ARG A 156 -20.67 -6.87 4.75
C ARG A 156 -19.59 -6.06 5.46
N VAL A 157 -18.40 -5.99 4.87
CA VAL A 157 -17.28 -5.24 5.48
C VAL A 157 -17.59 -3.76 5.51
N PHE A 158 -18.09 -3.21 4.40
CA PHE A 158 -18.45 -1.79 4.30
C PHE A 158 -19.51 -1.41 5.33
N GLU A 159 -20.64 -2.13 5.37
CA GLU A 159 -21.75 -1.89 6.29
C GLU A 159 -21.32 -2.03 7.76
N SER A 160 -20.43 -2.98 8.06
CA SER A 160 -19.93 -3.19 9.44
C SER A 160 -18.91 -2.15 9.87
N ALA A 161 -18.11 -1.63 8.93
CA ALA A 161 -17.02 -0.70 9.21
C ALA A 161 -17.41 0.77 9.07
N ALA A 162 -18.52 1.08 8.40
CA ALA A 162 -18.91 2.45 8.04
C ALA A 162 -18.88 3.41 9.24
N GLY A 163 -19.50 3.04 10.36
CA GLY A 163 -19.50 3.89 11.56
C GLY A 163 -18.11 4.11 12.14
N SER A 164 -17.30 3.06 12.27
CA SER A 164 -15.92 3.18 12.80
C SER A 164 -15.01 3.97 11.86
N VAL A 165 -15.20 3.86 10.55
CA VAL A 165 -14.46 4.65 9.55
C VAL A 165 -14.84 6.12 9.64
N ASP A 166 -16.12 6.44 9.82
CA ASP A 166 -16.61 7.81 10.00
C ASP A 166 -16.02 8.45 11.27
N GLU A 167 -16.02 7.72 12.39
CA GLU A 167 -15.38 8.17 13.64
C GLU A 167 -13.88 8.45 13.47
N LEU A 168 -13.16 7.57 12.75
CA LEU A 168 -11.74 7.76 12.44
C LEU A 168 -11.51 8.96 11.53
N ALA A 169 -12.37 9.16 10.53
CA ALA A 169 -12.31 10.31 9.64
C ALA A 169 -12.49 11.62 10.41
N ALA A 170 -13.49 11.69 11.29
CA ALA A 170 -13.72 12.84 12.16
C ALA A 170 -12.51 13.13 13.06
N MET A 171 -11.89 12.10 13.63
CA MET A 171 -10.68 12.23 14.44
C MET A 171 -9.50 12.78 13.63
N LEU A 172 -9.28 12.29 12.41
CA LEU A 172 -8.20 12.77 11.53
C LEU A 172 -8.41 14.23 11.10
N VAL A 173 -9.65 14.62 10.80
CA VAL A 173 -10.01 16.01 10.48
C VAL A 173 -9.73 16.92 11.67
N ALA A 174 -10.16 16.53 12.88
CA ALA A 174 -9.89 17.31 14.09
C ALA A 174 -8.37 17.47 14.35
N ALA A 175 -7.59 16.40 14.14
CA ALA A 175 -6.13 16.45 14.28
C ALA A 175 -5.47 17.38 13.24
N LEU A 176 -6.00 17.42 12.02
CA LEU A 176 -5.54 18.34 10.98
C LEU A 176 -5.89 19.79 11.32
N GLU A 177 -7.12 20.05 11.79
CA GLU A 177 -7.54 21.38 12.24
C GLU A 177 -6.64 21.89 13.39
N GLU A 178 -6.33 21.04 14.36
CA GLU A 178 -5.40 21.37 15.45
C GLU A 178 -4.00 21.68 14.93
N ALA A 179 -3.48 20.90 13.97
CA ALA A 179 -2.17 21.13 13.37
C ALA A 179 -2.10 22.45 12.58
N VAL A 180 -3.16 22.76 11.83
CA VAL A 180 -3.30 24.04 11.11
C VAL A 180 -3.37 25.20 12.11
N ALA A 181 -4.19 25.09 13.15
CA ALA A 181 -4.32 26.13 14.17
C ALA A 181 -3.02 26.36 14.95
N ALA A 182 -2.27 25.30 15.25
CA ALA A 182 -0.96 25.40 15.90
C ALA A 182 0.08 26.12 15.04
N ARG A 183 0.02 25.92 13.71
CA ARG A 183 0.99 26.52 12.77
C ARG A 183 0.63 27.95 12.36
N TYR A 184 -0.66 28.23 12.15
CA TYR A 184 -1.13 29.49 11.54
C TYR A 184 -2.07 30.32 12.41
N GLY A 185 -2.50 29.79 13.56
CA GLY A 185 -3.44 30.43 14.48
C GLY A 185 -4.90 29.96 14.30
N PRO A 186 -5.75 30.17 15.32
CA PRO A 186 -7.15 29.74 15.28
C PRO A 186 -7.96 30.52 14.23
N GLY A 187 -8.82 29.82 13.49
CA GLY A 187 -9.69 30.41 12.46
C GLY A 187 -8.94 30.84 11.19
N TYR A 188 -7.76 30.28 10.94
CA TYR A 188 -6.94 30.58 9.77
C TYR A 188 -7.67 30.24 8.45
N VAL A 189 -7.70 31.20 7.54
CA VAL A 189 -8.18 31.06 6.16
C VAL A 189 -6.96 31.18 5.24
N PRO A 190 -6.68 30.19 4.37
CA PRO A 190 -5.53 30.23 3.48
C PRO A 190 -5.59 31.45 2.54
N LYS A 191 -4.47 32.16 2.40
CA LYS A 191 -4.30 33.19 1.37
C LYS A 191 -3.91 32.55 0.04
N ASP A 192 -4.10 33.27 -1.08
CA ASP A 192 -3.91 32.76 -2.45
C ASP A 192 -2.50 32.19 -2.77
N GLY A 193 -1.50 32.37 -1.89
CA GLY A 193 -0.15 31.77 -2.00
C GLY A 193 0.20 30.71 -0.94
N GLU A 194 -0.64 30.50 0.07
CA GLU A 194 -0.45 29.50 1.14
C GLU A 194 -1.33 28.25 0.92
N THR A 195 -2.25 28.32 -0.03
CA THR A 195 -3.11 27.21 -0.49
C THR A 195 -2.34 25.95 -0.83
N ASP A 196 -1.16 26.06 -1.46
CA ASP A 196 -0.33 24.90 -1.80
C ASP A 196 0.33 24.25 -0.58
N GLU A 197 0.64 25.02 0.46
CA GLU A 197 1.22 24.49 1.71
C GLU A 197 0.14 23.79 2.54
N VAL A 198 -1.03 24.41 2.66
CA VAL A 198 -2.19 23.82 3.35
C VAL A 198 -2.68 22.58 2.61
N ALA A 199 -2.74 22.61 1.27
CA ALA A 199 -3.12 21.44 0.48
C ALA A 199 -2.11 20.29 0.60
N ARG A 200 -0.81 20.59 0.76
CA ARG A 200 0.20 19.56 1.08
C ARG A 200 -0.05 18.94 2.45
N LEU A 201 -0.26 19.78 3.47
CA LEU A 201 -0.54 19.31 4.82
C LEU A 201 -1.79 18.41 4.88
N VAL A 202 -2.87 18.79 4.19
CA VAL A 202 -4.10 17.98 4.08
C VAL A 202 -3.80 16.62 3.43
N ARG A 203 -3.02 16.59 2.34
CA ARG A 203 -2.62 15.34 1.68
C ARG A 203 -1.78 14.45 2.59
N ASP A 204 -0.79 15.02 3.27
CA ASP A 204 0.10 14.27 4.16
C ASP A 204 -0.69 13.63 5.32
N TYR A 205 -1.65 14.36 5.91
CA TYR A 205 -2.53 13.84 6.97
C TYR A 205 -3.48 12.75 6.46
N ARG A 206 -4.04 12.91 5.26
CA ARG A 206 -4.86 11.88 4.61
C ARG A 206 -4.05 10.60 4.41
N ASP A 207 -2.87 10.71 3.81
CA ASP A 207 -2.02 9.57 3.48
C ASP A 207 -1.55 8.84 4.76
N LEU A 208 -1.21 9.60 5.80
CA LEU A 208 -0.87 9.06 7.11
C LEU A 208 -2.05 8.31 7.74
N GLY A 209 -3.25 8.91 7.71
CA GLY A 209 -4.46 8.30 8.22
C GLY A 209 -4.77 6.96 7.55
N VAL A 210 -4.71 6.91 6.21
CA VAL A 210 -4.86 5.66 5.45
C VAL A 210 -3.83 4.63 5.88
N ALA A 211 -2.54 5.00 5.92
CA ALA A 211 -1.46 4.08 6.29
C ALA A 211 -1.65 3.47 7.70
N VAL A 212 -2.06 4.28 8.68
CA VAL A 212 -2.32 3.84 10.06
C VAL A 212 -3.49 2.85 10.11
N VAL A 213 -4.61 3.16 9.45
CA VAL A 213 -5.79 2.28 9.42
C VAL A 213 -5.45 0.95 8.75
N THR A 214 -4.78 1.00 7.60
CA THR A 214 -4.40 -0.21 6.88
C THR A 214 -3.39 -1.06 7.67
N HIS A 215 -2.44 -0.43 8.38
CA HIS A 215 -1.55 -1.13 9.31
C HIS A 215 -2.33 -1.86 10.42
N GLN A 216 -3.22 -1.14 11.09
CA GLN A 216 -3.96 -1.65 12.23
C GLN A 216 -4.89 -2.79 11.83
N LEU A 217 -5.53 -2.68 10.67
CA LEU A 217 -6.33 -3.76 10.09
C LEU A 217 -5.48 -5.01 9.85
N ALA A 218 -4.34 -4.86 9.16
CA ALA A 218 -3.45 -5.98 8.88
C ALA A 218 -2.94 -6.65 10.16
N LYS A 219 -2.59 -5.86 11.18
CA LYS A 219 -2.16 -6.34 12.50
C LYS A 219 -3.27 -7.14 13.20
N SER A 220 -4.48 -6.60 13.26
CA SER A 220 -5.62 -7.28 13.88
C SER A 220 -5.98 -8.57 13.16
N MET A 221 -5.99 -8.57 11.82
CA MET A 221 -6.22 -9.78 11.02
C MET A 221 -5.19 -10.87 11.36
N ARG A 222 -3.89 -10.53 11.41
CA ARG A 222 -2.85 -11.50 11.81
C ARG A 222 -3.10 -12.07 13.20
N GLY A 223 -3.49 -11.22 14.16
CA GLY A 223 -3.84 -11.65 15.52
C GLY A 223 -4.99 -12.67 15.52
N HIS A 224 -6.07 -12.36 14.79
CA HIS A 224 -7.23 -13.25 14.71
C HIS A 224 -6.92 -14.56 13.97
N MET A 225 -6.14 -14.52 12.88
CA MET A 225 -5.72 -15.73 12.16
C MET A 225 -4.77 -16.61 12.97
N ALA A 226 -3.88 -16.03 13.78
CA ALA A 226 -3.01 -16.78 14.68
C ALA A 226 -3.79 -17.41 15.86
N SER A 227 -4.89 -16.77 16.29
CA SER A 227 -5.74 -17.24 17.41
C SER A 227 -6.88 -18.18 16.98
N GLY A 228 -7.28 -18.16 15.70
CA GLY A 228 -8.45 -18.87 15.19
C GLY A 228 -8.08 -20.00 14.22
N ARG A 229 -8.06 -21.24 14.72
CA ARG A 229 -8.27 -22.51 14.00
C ARG A 229 -7.80 -22.58 12.53
N LEU A 230 -6.54 -22.98 12.36
CA LEU A 230 -6.04 -23.76 11.21
C LEU A 230 -5.38 -25.07 11.70
N ARG A 231 -5.76 -25.57 12.87
CA ARG A 231 -5.23 -26.82 13.46
C ARG A 231 -6.02 -28.08 13.10
N ASP A 232 -7.19 -27.97 12.47
CA ASP A 232 -8.09 -29.12 12.24
C ASP A 232 -8.20 -29.57 10.77
N LEU A 233 -7.21 -29.25 9.93
CA LEU A 233 -7.17 -29.74 8.53
C LEU A 233 -6.11 -30.81 8.25
N ASP A 234 -5.31 -31.21 9.25
CA ASP A 234 -4.33 -32.31 9.13
C ASP A 234 -4.77 -33.59 9.88
N SER A 235 -6.08 -33.82 10.02
CA SER A 235 -6.60 -35.03 10.69
C SER A 235 -7.89 -35.56 10.07
N VAL A 236 -7.84 -35.91 8.77
CA VAL A 236 -8.65 -36.98 8.17
C VAL A 236 -7.82 -37.68 7.09
#